data_AF-A0A0A1CRC5-F1
#
_entry.id   AF-A0A0A1CRC5-F1
#
_cell.length_a   1.000
_cell.length_b   1.000
_cell.length_c   1.000
_cell.angle_alpha   90.00
_cell.angle_beta   90.00
_cell.angle_gamma   90.00
#
_symmetry.space_group_name_H-M   'P 1'
#
loop_
_entity.id
_entity.type
_entity.pdbx_description
1 polymer ?
#
loop_
_entity_poly.entity_id
_entity_poly.type
_entity_poly.pdbx_seq_one_letter_code
_entity_poly.pdbx_strand_id
1 'polypeptide(L)'
;MTLHGVVKLCMARSKPVAGSLLLLAVAAAVVAGIAEWQHRSVADTALLRLIPAVAEAVAGLGWAAVGGVLAWLRPGNVLGWIMLGVGTLAQVGLAEESVANAGWYGVLDPNAPWQGRAGGLVLSIVTGLAIYVMIGLLPVLYPSGRWPGRAWLLPAAAVIAGAILLQIQWTAGVLASAALSVPGPAGIASLDGPPAWMVLVPGATFALGVLAVWAMCVVRLVRARAPERAQLLWLLVTVAALLATQLAGGSIPGRWLLALCCTCSPPRSP
;
A
#
# COMPACT_ATOMS: atom_id res chain seq x y z
N MET A 1 7.61 35.90 20.67
CA MET A 1 7.00 34.55 20.72
C MET A 1 8.12 33.54 20.93
N THR A 2 8.21 32.92 22.11
CA THR A 2 9.34 32.03 22.44
C THR A 2 9.18 30.69 21.72
N LEU A 3 10.29 30.06 21.32
CA LEU A 3 10.32 28.74 20.65
C LEU A 3 9.49 27.68 21.41
N HIS A 4 9.42 27.83 22.74
CA HIS A 4 8.65 27.00 23.65
C HIS A 4 7.12 27.11 23.46
N GLY A 5 6.62 28.28 23.06
CA GLY A 5 5.20 28.50 22.78
C GLY A 5 4.73 27.82 21.49
N VAL A 6 5.56 27.83 20.44
CA VAL A 6 5.25 27.20 19.14
C VAL A 6 5.14 25.68 19.29
N VAL A 7 6.05 25.05 20.05
CA VAL A 7 6.04 23.60 20.28
C VAL A 7 4.78 23.16 21.03
N LYS A 8 4.35 23.90 22.07
CA LYS A 8 3.11 23.58 22.81
C LYS A 8 1.87 23.65 21.91
N LEU A 9 1.78 24.65 21.04
CA LEU A 9 0.67 24.80 20.09
C LEU A 9 0.62 23.66 19.07
N CYS A 10 1.77 23.25 18.54
CA CYS A 10 1.86 22.09 17.64
C CYS A 10 1.46 20.77 18.33
N MET A 11 1.83 20.58 19.60
CA MET A 11 1.47 19.39 20.38
C MET A 11 -0.02 19.35 20.76
N ALA A 12 -0.67 20.49 20.98
CA ALA A 12 -2.09 20.51 21.33
C ALA A 12 -2.99 20.06 20.16
N ARG A 13 -2.59 20.33 18.92
CA ARG A 13 -3.36 19.98 17.72
C ARG A 13 -3.16 18.55 17.22
N SER A 14 -2.09 17.85 17.61
CA SER A 14 -1.81 16.50 17.09
C SER A 14 -2.79 15.45 17.60
N LYS A 15 -3.20 15.53 18.88
CA LYS A 15 -4.09 14.55 19.51
C LYS A 15 -5.46 14.43 18.84
N PRO A 16 -6.21 15.54 18.59
CA PRO A 16 -7.49 15.42 17.90
C PRO A 16 -7.34 14.88 16.48
N VAL A 17 -6.28 15.27 15.75
CA VAL A 17 -6.03 14.73 14.40
C VAL A 17 -5.79 13.22 14.44
N ALA A 18 -4.95 12.76 15.38
CA ALA A 18 -4.69 11.33 15.53
C ALA A 18 -5.94 10.53 15.91
N GLY A 19 -6.74 11.08 16.83
CA GLY A 19 -8.03 10.50 17.22
C GLY A 19 -9.01 10.42 16.05
N SER A 20 -9.16 11.49 15.27
CA SER A 20 -10.06 11.52 14.11
C SER A 20 -9.66 10.52 13.03
N LEU A 21 -8.37 10.38 12.74
CA LEU A 21 -7.89 9.39 11.76
C LEU A 21 -8.13 7.95 12.23
N LEU A 22 -7.91 7.67 13.51
CA LEU A 22 -8.19 6.33 14.06
C LEU A 22 -9.69 6.02 14.04
N LEU A 23 -10.54 6.99 14.40
CA LEU A 23 -12.00 6.85 14.30
C LEU A 23 -12.43 6.62 12.86
N LEU A 24 -11.84 7.33 11.89
CA LEU A 24 -12.09 7.13 10.47
C LEU A 24 -11.70 5.71 10.02
N ALA A 25 -10.53 5.21 10.45
CA ALA A 25 -10.08 3.86 10.13
C ALA A 25 -11.06 2.79 10.65
N VAL A 26 -11.52 2.93 11.90
CA VAL A 26 -12.50 2.00 12.49
C VAL A 26 -13.85 2.09 11.78
N ALA A 27 -14.34 3.30 11.51
CA ALA A 27 -15.60 3.50 10.80
C ALA A 27 -15.55 2.88 9.39
N ALA A 28 -14.44 3.08 8.66
CA ALA A 28 -14.23 2.47 7.35
C ALA A 28 -14.23 0.94 7.42
N ALA A 29 -13.54 0.35 8.40
CA ALA A 29 -13.54 -1.11 8.60
C ALA A 29 -14.95 -1.67 8.86
N VAL A 30 -15.76 -0.96 9.66
CA VAL A 30 -17.17 -1.34 9.92
C VAL A 30 -18.00 -1.27 8.65
N VAL A 31 -17.86 -0.20 7.86
CA VAL A 31 -18.55 -0.04 6.57
C VAL A 31 -18.16 -1.17 5.62
N ALA A 32 -16.87 -1.49 5.52
CA ALA A 32 -16.37 -2.60 4.71
C ALA A 32 -17.03 -3.93 5.10
N GLY A 33 -17.08 -4.23 6.41
CA GLY A 33 -17.71 -5.44 6.93
C GLY A 33 -19.22 -5.52 6.65
N ILE A 34 -19.95 -4.41 6.75
CA ILE A 34 -21.38 -4.35 6.42
C ILE A 34 -21.59 -4.60 4.92
N ALA A 35 -20.84 -3.92 4.06
CA ALA A 35 -20.94 -4.07 2.61
C ALA A 35 -20.60 -5.51 2.16
N GLU A 36 -19.54 -6.09 2.73
CA GLU A 36 -19.13 -7.46 2.47
C GLU A 36 -20.18 -8.49 2.95
N TRP A 37 -20.78 -8.28 4.13
CA TRP A 37 -21.91 -9.11 4.59
C TRP A 37 -23.03 -9.10 3.56
N GLN A 38 -23.47 -7.91 3.13
CA GLN A 38 -24.59 -7.80 2.20
C GLN A 38 -24.29 -8.46 0.86
N HIS A 39 -23.10 -8.24 0.30
CA HIS A 39 -22.67 -8.89 -0.94
C HIS A 39 -22.79 -10.42 -0.83
N ARG A 40 -22.39 -11.00 0.31
CA ARG A 40 -22.46 -12.44 0.56
C ARG A 40 -23.85 -12.99 0.82
N SER A 41 -24.74 -12.18 1.37
CA SER A 41 -26.14 -12.60 1.54
C SER A 41 -26.84 -12.91 0.21
N VAL A 42 -26.25 -12.43 -0.90
CA VAL A 42 -26.74 -12.63 -2.27
C VAL A 42 -25.84 -13.60 -3.08
N ALA A 43 -24.55 -13.68 -2.77
CA ALA A 43 -23.58 -14.49 -3.51
C ALA A 43 -22.99 -15.65 -2.67
N ASP A 44 -23.12 -16.90 -3.15
CA ASP A 44 -22.46 -18.11 -2.63
C ASP A 44 -20.92 -18.00 -2.80
N THR A 45 -20.30 -17.12 -2.03
CA THR A 45 -18.87 -16.84 -2.11
C THR A 45 -18.13 -17.62 -1.03
N ALA A 46 -17.10 -18.36 -1.46
CA ALA A 46 -16.33 -19.26 -0.63
C ALA A 46 -15.57 -18.54 0.51
N LEU A 47 -15.44 -19.22 1.66
CA LEU A 47 -14.61 -18.87 2.83
C LEU A 47 -13.20 -18.35 2.47
N LEU A 48 -12.65 -18.78 1.33
CA LEU A 48 -11.33 -18.39 0.83
C LEU A 48 -11.18 -16.87 0.58
N ARG A 49 -12.26 -16.13 0.31
CA ARG A 49 -12.21 -14.65 0.16
C ARG A 49 -12.26 -13.91 1.50
N LEU A 50 -12.82 -14.52 2.55
CA LEU A 50 -12.95 -13.88 3.86
C LEU A 50 -11.61 -13.74 4.57
N ILE A 51 -10.78 -14.78 4.49
CA ILE A 51 -9.50 -14.86 5.18
C ILE A 51 -8.60 -13.66 4.82
N PRO A 52 -8.33 -13.34 3.53
CA PRO A 52 -7.49 -12.20 3.19
C PRO A 52 -8.12 -10.86 3.61
N ALA A 53 -9.43 -10.67 3.42
CA ALA A 53 -10.10 -9.43 3.82
C ALA A 53 -10.01 -9.15 5.33
N VAL A 54 -10.22 -10.19 6.15
CA VAL A 54 -10.05 -10.08 7.61
C VAL A 54 -8.59 -9.81 7.98
N ALA A 55 -7.64 -10.49 7.32
CA ALA A 55 -6.21 -10.28 7.57
C ALA A 55 -5.79 -8.84 7.22
N GLU A 56 -6.26 -8.29 6.11
CA GLU A 56 -6.00 -6.91 5.68
C GLU A 56 -6.65 -5.88 6.60
N ALA A 57 -7.88 -6.12 7.05
CA ALA A 57 -8.56 -5.28 8.04
C ALA A 57 -7.77 -5.25 9.37
N VAL A 58 -7.36 -6.42 9.87
CA VAL A 58 -6.55 -6.53 11.09
C VAL A 58 -5.20 -5.85 10.93
N ALA A 59 -4.53 -6.03 9.79
CA ALA A 59 -3.24 -5.41 9.52
C ALA A 59 -3.35 -3.87 9.47
N GLY A 60 -4.32 -3.34 8.71
CA GLY A 60 -4.50 -1.89 8.57
C GLY A 60 -4.96 -1.23 9.86
N LEU A 61 -5.87 -1.84 10.62
CA LEU A 61 -6.23 -1.36 11.96
C LEU A 61 -5.06 -1.44 12.93
N GLY A 62 -4.25 -2.50 12.86
CA GLY A 62 -3.02 -2.63 13.64
C GLY A 62 -2.05 -1.49 13.36
N TRP A 63 -1.82 -1.14 12.09
CA TRP A 63 -1.01 0.01 11.71
C TRP A 63 -1.60 1.33 12.18
N ALA A 64 -2.91 1.54 12.01
CA ALA A 64 -3.59 2.75 12.45
C ALA A 64 -3.49 2.93 13.97
N ALA A 65 -3.73 1.86 14.74
CA ALA A 65 -3.65 1.88 16.20
C ALA A 65 -2.23 2.15 16.70
N VAL A 66 -1.23 1.42 16.20
CA VAL A 66 0.18 1.62 16.58
C VAL A 66 0.64 3.02 16.19
N GLY A 67 0.33 3.46 14.97
CA GLY A 67 0.64 4.79 14.48
C GLY A 67 -0.03 5.90 15.30
N GLY A 68 -1.30 5.72 15.63
CA GLY A 68 -2.08 6.62 16.48
C GLY A 68 -1.49 6.77 17.87
N VAL A 69 -1.13 5.66 18.53
CA VAL A 69 -0.44 5.68 19.83
C VAL A 69 0.90 6.40 19.73
N LEU A 70 1.70 6.13 18.70
CA LEU A 70 2.99 6.79 18.49
C LEU A 70 2.82 8.29 18.22
N ALA A 71 1.88 8.71 17.39
CA ALA A 71 1.59 10.11 17.09
C ALA A 71 1.05 10.86 18.32
N TRP A 72 0.27 10.18 19.17
CA TRP A 72 -0.26 10.74 20.41
C TRP A 72 0.83 10.94 21.47
N LEU A 73 1.67 9.92 21.68
CA LEU A 73 2.73 9.97 22.70
C LEU A 73 3.95 10.76 22.23
N ARG A 74 4.24 10.77 20.93
CA ARG A 74 5.41 11.38 20.31
C ARG A 74 5.02 12.09 19.00
N PRO A 75 4.41 13.28 19.07
CA PRO A 75 3.89 13.98 17.88
C PRO A 75 4.96 14.38 16.86
N GLY A 76 6.24 14.40 17.24
CA GLY A 76 7.36 14.58 16.31
C GLY A 76 7.86 13.28 15.65
N ASN A 77 7.22 12.14 15.89
CA ASN A 77 7.60 10.85 15.32
C ASN A 77 6.95 10.67 13.94
N VAL A 78 7.73 10.87 12.87
CA VAL A 78 7.26 10.75 11.48
C VAL A 78 6.72 9.36 11.18
N LEU A 79 7.33 8.31 11.75
CA LEU A 79 6.88 6.94 11.55
C LEU A 79 5.46 6.72 12.11
N GLY A 80 5.15 7.29 13.27
CA GLY A 80 3.82 7.20 13.87
C GLY A 80 2.74 7.78 12.95
N TRP A 81 3.01 8.94 12.37
CA TRP A 81 2.10 9.58 11.42
C TRP A 81 1.96 8.81 10.11
N ILE A 82 3.05 8.25 9.58
CA ILE A 82 3.00 7.43 8.36
C ILE A 82 2.17 6.17 8.62
N MET A 83 2.43 5.44 9.70
CA MET A 83 1.66 4.24 10.04
C MET A 83 0.18 4.54 10.25
N LEU A 84 -0.14 5.65 10.92
CA LEU A 84 -1.51 6.09 11.09
C LEU A 84 -2.18 6.41 9.75
N GLY A 85 -1.52 7.21 8.92
CA GLY A 85 -2.03 7.59 7.60
C GLY A 85 -2.23 6.39 6.69
N VAL A 86 -1.24 5.50 6.60
CA VAL A 86 -1.30 4.29 5.75
C VAL A 86 -2.34 3.30 6.27
N GLY A 87 -2.40 3.06 7.57
CA GLY A 87 -3.43 2.20 8.17
C GLY A 87 -4.84 2.74 7.91
N THR A 88 -5.03 4.06 8.03
CA THR A 88 -6.31 4.72 7.74
C THR A 88 -6.66 4.60 6.25
N LEU A 89 -5.73 4.93 5.35
CA LEU A 89 -5.92 4.80 3.90
C LEU A 89 -6.24 3.36 3.50
N ALA A 90 -5.56 2.38 4.09
CA ALA A 90 -5.83 0.97 3.84
C ALA A 90 -7.28 0.60 4.22
N GLN A 91 -7.78 1.05 5.39
CA GLN A 91 -9.19 0.79 5.77
C GLN A 91 -10.19 1.51 4.87
N VAL A 92 -9.90 2.75 4.47
CA VAL A 92 -10.77 3.50 3.54
C VAL A 92 -10.78 2.85 2.16
N GLY A 93 -9.64 2.36 1.68
CA GLY A 93 -9.53 1.58 0.44
C GLY A 93 -10.32 0.27 0.49
N LEU A 94 -10.18 -0.49 1.58
CA LEU A 94 -10.98 -1.72 1.80
C LEU A 94 -12.48 -1.42 1.83
N ALA A 95 -12.89 -0.34 2.50
CA ALA A 95 -14.28 0.08 2.52
C ALA A 95 -14.80 0.43 1.12
N GLU A 96 -14.02 1.15 0.32
CA GLU A 96 -14.39 1.46 -1.08
C GLU A 96 -14.55 0.19 -1.90
N GLU A 97 -13.60 -0.75 -1.83
CA GLU A 97 -13.67 -2.02 -2.57
C GLU A 97 -14.89 -2.86 -2.15
N SER A 98 -15.16 -3.00 -0.85
CA SER A 98 -16.33 -3.73 -0.36
C SER A 98 -17.65 -3.08 -0.77
N VAL A 99 -17.73 -1.75 -0.71
CA VAL A 99 -18.91 -0.97 -1.15
C VAL A 99 -19.13 -1.09 -2.66
N ALA A 100 -18.05 -1.14 -3.44
CA ALA A 100 -18.09 -1.39 -4.88
C ALA A 100 -18.65 -2.78 -5.19
N ASN A 101 -18.15 -3.80 -4.49
CA ASN A 101 -18.61 -5.18 -4.66
C ASN A 101 -20.08 -5.36 -4.24
N ALA A 102 -20.54 -4.61 -3.24
CA ALA A 102 -21.94 -4.59 -2.83
C ALA A 102 -22.86 -3.86 -3.84
N GLY A 103 -22.32 -3.30 -4.93
CA GLY A 103 -23.08 -2.61 -5.97
C GLY A 103 -23.60 -1.23 -5.53
N TRP A 104 -23.05 -0.66 -4.46
CA TRP A 104 -23.45 0.65 -3.99
C TRP A 104 -22.76 1.75 -4.81
N TYR A 105 -21.42 1.73 -4.88
CA TYR A 105 -20.57 2.70 -5.59
C TYR A 105 -19.13 2.16 -5.73
N GLY A 106 -18.42 2.37 -6.85
CA GLY A 106 -16.97 2.11 -6.89
C GLY A 106 -16.27 2.16 -8.25
N VAL A 107 -14.93 2.17 -8.25
CA VAL A 107 -14.05 2.18 -9.44
C VAL A 107 -14.33 1.06 -10.43
N LEU A 108 -14.64 -0.12 -9.88
CA LEU A 108 -14.73 -1.36 -10.62
C LEU A 108 -16.09 -1.59 -11.28
N ASP A 109 -17.10 -0.76 -10.99
CA ASP A 109 -18.38 -0.83 -11.69
C ASP A 109 -18.28 -0.09 -13.04
N PRO A 110 -18.37 -0.82 -14.18
CA PRO A 110 -18.34 -0.19 -15.50
C PRO A 110 -19.51 0.78 -15.73
N ASN A 111 -20.62 0.57 -15.02
CA ASN A 111 -21.87 1.29 -15.18
C ASN A 111 -21.98 2.51 -14.24
N ALA A 112 -21.10 2.61 -13.24
CA ALA A 112 -21.10 3.74 -12.32
C ALA A 112 -20.69 5.04 -13.04
N PRO A 113 -21.34 6.19 -12.72
CA PRO A 113 -20.95 7.48 -13.29
C PRO A 113 -19.49 7.81 -12.97
N TRP A 114 -18.78 8.39 -13.95
CA TRP A 114 -17.34 8.67 -13.89
C TRP A 114 -16.89 9.39 -12.61
N GLN A 115 -17.74 10.27 -12.06
CA GLN A 115 -17.45 11.04 -10.85
C GLN A 115 -17.20 10.12 -9.63
N GLY A 116 -17.95 9.02 -9.50
CA GLY A 116 -17.73 8.02 -8.44
C GLY A 116 -16.47 7.19 -8.68
N ARG A 117 -16.17 6.88 -9.94
CA ARG A 117 -14.98 6.09 -10.33
C ARG A 117 -13.67 6.87 -10.18
N ALA A 118 -13.67 8.17 -10.46
CA ALA A 118 -12.49 9.01 -10.30
C ALA A 118 -12.04 9.11 -8.83
N GLY A 119 -13.00 9.21 -7.90
CA GLY A 119 -12.71 9.25 -6.46
C GLY A 119 -12.02 7.99 -5.95
N GLY A 120 -12.58 6.82 -6.27
CA GLY A 120 -11.95 5.54 -5.89
C GLY A 120 -10.60 5.34 -6.59
N LEU A 121 -10.43 5.78 -7.85
CA LEU A 121 -9.16 5.62 -8.56
C LEU A 121 -8.05 6.43 -7.88
N VAL A 122 -8.36 7.67 -7.50
CA VAL A 122 -7.44 8.51 -6.71
C VAL A 122 -7.12 7.84 -5.37
N LEU A 123 -8.12 7.28 -4.68
CA LEU A 123 -7.92 6.56 -3.43
C LEU A 123 -7.00 5.34 -3.61
N SER A 124 -7.20 4.52 -4.64
CA SER A 124 -6.34 3.38 -4.95
C SER A 124 -4.91 3.82 -5.26
N ILE A 125 -4.75 4.92 -6.01
CA ILE A 125 -3.43 5.50 -6.34
C ILE A 125 -2.69 5.94 -5.08
N VAL A 126 -3.36 6.72 -4.24
CA VAL A 126 -2.78 7.26 -3.02
C VAL A 126 -2.48 6.14 -2.03
N THR A 127 -3.39 5.18 -1.87
CA THR A 127 -3.23 4.05 -0.94
C THR A 127 -2.10 3.12 -1.39
N GLY A 128 -2.06 2.74 -2.67
CA GLY A 128 -0.99 1.91 -3.23
C GLY A 128 0.38 2.56 -3.07
N LEU A 129 0.50 3.84 -3.45
CA LEU A 129 1.74 4.61 -3.26
C LEU A 129 2.15 4.67 -1.79
N ALA A 130 1.22 4.96 -0.88
CA ALA A 130 1.49 5.06 0.54
C ALA A 130 1.97 3.72 1.13
N ILE A 131 1.37 2.59 0.72
CA ILE A 131 1.79 1.25 1.13
C ILE A 131 3.21 0.94 0.63
N TYR A 132 3.51 1.17 -0.64
CA TYR A 132 4.84 0.92 -1.20
C TYR A 132 5.92 1.75 -0.51
N VAL A 133 5.66 3.05 -0.31
CA VAL A 133 6.58 3.95 0.39
C VAL A 133 6.76 3.51 1.83
N MET A 134 5.68 3.11 2.53
CA MET A 134 5.77 2.61 3.89
C MET A 134 6.64 1.36 3.96
N ILE A 135 6.36 0.33 3.16
CA ILE A 135 7.11 -0.94 3.16
C ILE A 135 8.60 -0.70 2.88
N GLY A 136 8.92 0.15 1.90
CA GLY A 136 10.30 0.39 1.52
C GLY A 136 11.05 1.31 2.46
N LEU A 137 10.40 2.26 3.14
CA LEU A 137 11.06 3.22 4.04
C LEU A 137 10.95 2.87 5.53
N LEU A 138 10.16 1.85 5.90
CA LEU A 138 9.99 1.40 7.28
C LEU A 138 11.33 1.21 8.01
N PRO A 139 12.33 0.51 7.43
CA PRO A 139 13.60 0.27 8.12
C PRO A 139 14.47 1.53 8.30
N VAL A 140 14.26 2.54 7.45
CA VAL A 140 14.96 3.83 7.53
C VAL A 140 14.48 4.61 8.75
N LEU A 141 13.17 4.62 8.98
CA LEU A 141 12.54 5.44 10.02
C LEU A 141 12.48 4.72 11.37
N TYR A 142 12.48 3.40 11.40
CA TYR A 142 12.37 2.64 12.64
C TYR A 142 13.67 2.65 13.46
N PRO A 143 13.62 2.67 14.81
CA PRO A 143 12.46 2.88 15.70
C PRO A 143 12.20 4.37 16.03
N SER A 144 13.13 5.26 15.69
CA SER A 144 13.17 6.64 16.21
C SER A 144 12.23 7.61 15.47
N GLY A 145 11.75 7.22 14.29
CA GLY A 145 11.01 8.10 13.37
C GLY A 145 11.89 9.17 12.71
N ARG A 146 13.21 9.04 12.79
CA ARG A 146 14.16 10.05 12.31
C ARG A 146 15.07 9.48 11.23
N TRP A 147 15.48 10.34 10.31
CA TRP A 147 16.42 9.98 9.27
C TRP A 147 17.82 9.72 9.85
N PRO A 148 18.42 8.53 9.68
CA PRO A 148 19.69 8.18 10.30
C PRO A 148 20.91 8.88 9.67
N GLY A 149 20.82 9.38 8.43
CA GLY A 149 21.88 10.16 7.78
C GLY A 149 21.80 10.21 6.26
N ARG A 150 22.72 10.94 5.62
CA ARG A 150 22.72 11.18 4.15
C ARG A 150 22.89 9.90 3.32
N ALA A 151 23.58 8.88 3.85
CA ALA A 151 23.79 7.60 3.16
C ALA A 151 22.47 6.87 2.80
N TRP A 152 21.38 7.17 3.51
CA TRP A 152 20.07 6.56 3.27
C TRP A 152 19.25 7.30 2.21
N LEU A 153 19.67 8.48 1.77
CA LEU A 153 18.91 9.29 0.80
C LEU A 153 18.81 8.60 -0.55
N LEU A 154 19.92 8.04 -1.06
CA LEU A 154 19.93 7.36 -2.35
C LEU A 154 19.00 6.14 -2.39
N PRO A 155 19.10 5.15 -1.48
CA PRO A 155 18.22 3.99 -1.52
C PRO A 155 16.76 4.37 -1.23
N ALA A 156 16.50 5.37 -0.38
CA ALA A 156 15.15 5.86 -0.17
C ALA A 156 14.56 6.57 -1.40
N ALA A 157 15.36 7.36 -2.10
CA ALA A 157 14.94 7.98 -3.36
C ALA A 157 14.60 6.91 -4.41
N ALA A 158 15.40 5.83 -4.48
CA ALA A 158 15.10 4.69 -5.35
C ALA A 158 13.78 3.99 -4.96
N VAL A 159 13.50 3.80 -3.67
CA VAL A 159 12.21 3.29 -3.18
C VAL A 159 11.06 4.19 -3.62
N ILE A 160 11.16 5.50 -3.38
CA ILE A 160 10.08 6.45 -3.71
C ILE A 160 9.86 6.49 -5.22
N ALA A 161 10.94 6.59 -6.01
CA ALA A 161 10.87 6.59 -7.48
C ALA A 161 10.25 5.28 -8.00
N GLY A 162 10.70 4.13 -7.49
CA GLY A 162 10.14 2.83 -7.85
C GLY A 162 8.66 2.70 -7.49
N ALA A 163 8.25 3.19 -6.32
CA ALA A 163 6.86 3.19 -5.90
C ALA A 163 5.97 4.07 -6.80
N ILE A 164 6.45 5.26 -7.18
CA ILE A 164 5.76 6.14 -8.13
C ILE A 164 5.63 5.47 -9.49
N LEU A 165 6.71 4.88 -10.01
CA LEU A 165 6.72 4.20 -11.30
C LEU A 165 5.77 3.00 -11.31
N LEU A 166 5.75 2.19 -10.24
CA LEU A 166 4.82 1.07 -10.09
C LEU A 166 3.37 1.56 -10.09
N GLN A 167 3.10 2.68 -9.42
CA GLN A 167 1.76 3.24 -9.38
C GLN A 167 1.31 3.81 -10.73
N ILE A 168 2.21 4.46 -11.46
CA ILE A 168 1.97 4.92 -12.84
C ILE A 168 1.67 3.71 -13.74
N GLN A 169 2.50 2.66 -13.66
CA GLN A 169 2.31 1.43 -14.44
C GLN A 169 0.95 0.77 -14.13
N TRP A 170 0.59 0.64 -12.86
CA TRP A 170 -0.70 0.10 -12.45
C TRP A 170 -1.86 0.94 -12.98
N THR A 171 -1.79 2.26 -12.81
CA THR A 171 -2.83 3.19 -13.26
C THR A 171 -3.01 3.14 -14.78
N ALA A 172 -1.91 3.09 -15.53
CA ALA A 172 -1.94 2.93 -16.98
C ALA A 172 -2.63 1.62 -17.39
N GLY A 173 -2.35 0.52 -16.69
CA GLY A 173 -3.02 -0.77 -16.92
C GLY A 173 -4.54 -0.71 -16.66
N VAL A 174 -4.95 -0.08 -15.56
CA VAL A 174 -6.37 0.12 -15.24
C VAL A 174 -7.06 0.97 -16.32
N LEU A 175 -6.46 2.09 -16.73
CA LEU A 175 -7.03 2.96 -17.76
C LEU A 175 -7.09 2.30 -19.14
N ALA A 176 -6.07 1.52 -19.51
CA ALA A 176 -6.07 0.78 -20.78
C ALA A 176 -7.19 -0.27 -20.83
N SER A 177 -7.40 -1.02 -19.74
CA SER A 177 -8.50 -1.99 -19.66
C SER A 177 -9.88 -1.34 -19.72
N ALA A 178 -10.04 -0.15 -19.13
CA ALA A 178 -11.26 0.63 -19.23
C ALA A 178 -11.50 1.16 -20.66
N ALA A 179 -10.47 1.62 -21.35
CA ALA A 179 -10.59 2.13 -22.73
C ALA A 179 -10.95 1.03 -23.74
N LEU A 180 -10.44 -0.19 -23.55
CA LEU A 180 -10.79 -1.37 -24.34
C LEU A 180 -12.25 -1.80 -24.18
N SER A 181 -12.94 -1.31 -23.13
CA SER A 181 -14.35 -1.59 -22.87
C SER A 181 -15.31 -0.65 -23.62
N VAL A 182 -14.80 0.39 -24.29
CA VAL A 182 -15.62 1.33 -25.07
C VAL A 182 -15.72 0.82 -26.52
N PRO A 183 -16.91 0.45 -27.02
CA PRO A 183 -17.08 0.06 -28.42
C PRO A 183 -16.80 1.28 -29.31
N GLY A 184 -15.63 1.33 -29.93
CA GLY A 184 -15.25 2.44 -30.81
C GLY A 184 -14.08 2.10 -31.72
N PRO A 185 -13.93 2.82 -32.86
CA PRO A 185 -12.87 2.57 -33.86
C PRO A 185 -11.45 2.80 -33.34
N ALA A 186 -11.31 3.44 -32.16
CA ALA A 186 -10.06 3.70 -31.48
C ALA A 186 -9.62 2.56 -30.53
N GLY A 187 -10.33 1.43 -30.53
CA GLY A 187 -9.93 0.18 -29.86
C GLY A 187 -8.68 -0.41 -30.50
N ILE A 188 -7.57 0.30 -30.42
CA ILE A 188 -6.24 -0.16 -30.83
C ILE A 188 -5.77 -1.10 -29.72
N ALA A 189 -6.28 -2.32 -29.75
CA ALA A 189 -5.68 -3.43 -29.05
C ALA A 189 -4.32 -3.70 -29.71
N SER A 190 -3.24 -3.14 -29.17
CA SER A 190 -1.92 -3.68 -29.45
C SER A 190 -1.89 -5.10 -28.86
N LEU A 191 -2.04 -6.10 -29.73
CA LEU A 191 -1.96 -7.53 -29.40
C LEU A 191 -0.63 -7.91 -28.71
N ASP A 192 0.38 -7.04 -28.77
CA ASP A 192 1.74 -7.31 -28.28
C ASP A 192 1.97 -6.97 -26.79
N GLY A 193 0.95 -6.48 -26.08
CA GLY A 193 1.07 -6.08 -24.68
C GLY A 193 2.04 -4.89 -24.46
N PRO A 194 2.20 -4.43 -23.21
CA PRO A 194 3.20 -3.41 -22.91
C PRO A 194 4.61 -3.98 -23.11
N PRO A 195 5.54 -3.20 -23.68
CA PRO A 195 6.91 -3.66 -23.86
C PRO A 195 7.53 -4.02 -22.50
N ALA A 196 8.33 -5.09 -22.45
CA ALA A 196 8.84 -5.66 -21.20
C ALA A 196 9.55 -4.65 -20.28
N TRP A 197 10.22 -3.63 -20.84
CA TRP A 197 10.89 -2.61 -20.03
C TRP A 197 9.92 -1.74 -19.22
N MET A 198 8.70 -1.47 -19.70
CA MET A 198 7.68 -0.73 -18.96
C MET A 198 7.22 -1.46 -17.70
N VAL A 199 7.45 -2.77 -17.68
CA VAL A 199 7.07 -3.66 -16.60
C VAL A 199 8.26 -3.94 -15.67
N LEU A 200 9.43 -4.20 -16.25
CA LEU A 200 10.64 -4.56 -15.51
C LEU A 200 11.30 -3.37 -14.81
N VAL A 201 11.32 -2.18 -15.42
CA VAL A 201 12.03 -1.01 -14.86
C VAL A 201 11.42 -0.53 -13.54
N PRO A 202 10.08 -0.34 -13.42
CA PRO A 202 9.46 0.05 -12.15
C PRO A 202 9.70 -0.97 -11.04
N GLY A 203 9.46 -2.26 -11.34
CA GLY A 203 9.67 -3.35 -10.40
C GLY A 203 11.12 -3.49 -9.94
N ALA A 204 12.07 -3.44 -10.87
CA ALA A 204 13.50 -3.52 -10.56
C ALA A 204 13.97 -2.32 -9.73
N THR A 205 13.53 -1.11 -10.07
CA THR A 205 13.91 0.12 -9.33
C THR A 205 13.41 0.07 -7.89
N PHE A 206 12.14 -0.31 -7.70
CA PHE A 206 11.57 -0.50 -6.36
C PHE A 206 12.30 -1.61 -5.59
N ALA A 207 12.47 -2.78 -6.21
CA ALA A 207 13.09 -3.93 -5.57
C ALA A 207 14.55 -3.64 -5.15
N LEU A 208 15.36 -3.02 -6.02
CA LEU A 208 16.74 -2.64 -5.69
C LEU A 208 16.79 -1.61 -4.57
N GLY A 209 15.90 -0.60 -4.59
CA GLY A 209 15.79 0.38 -3.52
C GLY A 209 15.46 -0.27 -2.17
N VAL A 210 14.44 -1.13 -2.16
CA VAL A 210 14.01 -1.89 -0.98
C VAL A 210 15.17 -2.76 -0.48
N LEU A 211 15.77 -3.59 -1.34
CA LEU A 211 16.89 -4.45 -0.97
C LEU A 211 18.06 -3.65 -0.37
N ALA A 212 18.40 -2.50 -0.94
CA ALA A 212 19.44 -1.64 -0.39
C ALA A 212 19.09 -1.10 1.00
N VAL A 213 17.86 -0.60 1.20
CA VAL A 213 17.37 -0.15 2.53
C VAL A 213 17.43 -1.29 3.56
N TRP A 214 16.96 -2.48 3.18
CA TRP A 214 16.92 -3.64 4.07
C TRP A 214 18.30 -4.19 4.39
N ALA A 215 19.23 -4.22 3.42
CA ALA A 215 20.62 -4.58 3.66
C ALA A 215 21.28 -3.61 4.65
N MET A 216 21.06 -2.30 4.48
CA MET A 216 21.55 -1.30 5.44
C MET A 216 20.91 -1.47 6.83
N CYS A 217 19.64 -1.86 6.90
CA CYS A 217 18.98 -2.20 8.16
C CYS A 217 19.61 -3.42 8.85
N VAL A 218 20.00 -4.45 8.10
CA VAL A 218 20.70 -5.62 8.64
C VAL A 218 22.07 -5.22 9.18
N VAL A 219 22.84 -4.41 8.45
CA VAL A 219 24.13 -3.88 8.94
C VAL A 219 23.94 -3.07 10.22
N ARG A 220 22.88 -2.26 10.30
CA ARG A 220 22.51 -1.51 11.50
C ARG A 220 22.13 -2.44 12.65
N LEU A 221 21.35 -3.50 12.40
CA LEU A 221 20.94 -4.50 13.39
C LEU A 221 22.15 -5.20 14.02
N VAL A 222 23.13 -5.60 13.20
CA VAL A 222 24.36 -6.27 13.67
C VAL A 222 25.20 -5.34 14.55
N ARG A 223 25.14 -4.02 14.31
CA ARG A 223 25.87 -3.01 15.08
C ARG A 223 25.09 -2.45 16.28
N ALA A 224 23.78 -2.70 16.36
CA ALA A 224 22.91 -2.14 17.39
C ALA A 224 23.13 -2.80 18.76
N ARG A 225 22.98 -2.00 19.83
CA ARG A 225 23.02 -2.48 21.22
C ARG A 225 21.59 -2.74 21.73
N ALA A 226 21.45 -3.47 22.84
CA ALA A 226 20.17 -3.59 23.51
C ALA A 226 19.74 -2.20 24.07
N PRO A 227 18.45 -1.82 24.01
CA PRO A 227 17.29 -2.58 23.54
C PRO A 227 16.98 -2.46 22.02
N GLU A 228 17.67 -1.58 21.29
CA GLU A 228 17.41 -1.30 19.87
C GLU A 228 17.53 -2.55 18.99
N ARG A 229 18.50 -3.43 19.29
CA ARG A 229 18.69 -4.69 18.57
C ARG A 229 17.44 -5.59 18.60
N ALA A 230 16.76 -5.70 19.74
CA ALA A 230 15.55 -6.52 19.87
C ALA A 230 14.41 -5.93 19.03
N GLN A 231 14.24 -4.60 19.06
CA GLN A 231 13.24 -3.89 18.27
C GLN A 231 13.44 -4.09 16.76
N LEU A 232 14.67 -3.92 16.27
CA LEU A 232 15.00 -4.13 14.86
C LEU A 232 14.83 -5.60 14.43
N LEU A 233 15.17 -6.56 15.31
CA LEU A 233 14.97 -7.98 15.04
C LEU A 233 13.48 -8.30 14.89
N TRP A 234 12.64 -7.83 15.81
CA TRP A 234 11.18 -8.02 15.74
C TRP A 234 10.59 -7.43 14.46
N LEU A 235 11.01 -6.22 14.10
CA LEU A 235 10.60 -5.60 12.85
C LEU A 235 10.93 -6.50 11.65
N LEU A 236 12.19 -6.97 11.56
CA LEU A 236 12.65 -7.76 10.43
C LEU A 236 11.92 -9.12 10.35
N VAL A 237 11.71 -9.78 11.49
CA VAL A 237 10.93 -11.03 11.57
C VAL A 237 9.49 -10.80 11.13
N THR A 238 8.82 -9.76 11.63
CA THR A 238 7.42 -9.48 11.28
C THR A 238 7.26 -9.14 9.80
N VAL A 239 8.15 -8.31 9.23
CA VAL A 239 8.06 -7.99 7.80
C VAL A 239 8.43 -9.19 6.93
N ALA A 240 9.44 -9.98 7.31
CA ALA A 240 9.77 -11.20 6.58
C ALA A 240 8.61 -12.19 6.59
N ALA A 241 7.95 -12.36 7.74
CA ALA A 241 6.76 -13.19 7.86
C ALA A 241 5.61 -12.67 6.99
N LEU A 242 5.33 -11.36 7.04
CA LEU A 242 4.31 -10.73 6.20
C LEU A 242 4.60 -10.96 4.71
N LEU A 243 5.84 -10.72 4.26
CA LEU A 243 6.24 -10.96 2.87
C LEU A 243 6.10 -12.44 2.50
N ALA A 244 6.52 -13.36 3.37
CA ALA A 244 6.35 -14.80 3.15
C ALA A 244 4.87 -15.18 3.01
N THR A 245 3.97 -14.61 3.83
CA THR A 245 2.53 -14.82 3.72
C THR A 245 1.99 -14.28 2.40
N GLN A 246 2.38 -13.07 1.97
CA GLN A 246 1.97 -12.51 0.68
C GLN A 246 2.49 -13.34 -0.52
N LEU A 247 3.68 -13.94 -0.39
CA LEU A 247 4.24 -14.83 -1.41
C LEU A 247 3.50 -16.18 -1.44
N ALA A 248 3.13 -16.71 -0.27
CA ALA A 248 2.46 -18.01 -0.11
C ALA A 248 0.96 -17.99 -0.47
N GLY A 249 0.26 -16.87 -0.22
CA GLY A 249 -1.20 -16.77 -0.31
C GLY A 249 -1.82 -16.77 -1.72
N GLY A 250 -1.05 -17.05 -2.79
CA GLY A 250 -1.56 -17.00 -4.17
C GLY A 250 -0.72 -16.14 -5.11
N SER A 251 0.60 -16.25 -4.93
CA SER A 251 1.66 -16.01 -5.89
C SER A 251 1.52 -14.77 -6.80
N ILE A 252 1.73 -13.57 -6.22
CA ILE A 252 2.26 -12.44 -7.00
C ILE A 252 3.44 -12.91 -7.88
N PRO A 253 4.43 -13.70 -7.37
CA PRO A 253 5.44 -14.35 -8.21
C PRO A 253 4.89 -15.30 -9.29
N GLY A 254 3.82 -16.04 -9.03
CA GLY A 254 3.23 -16.95 -10.01
C GLY A 254 2.49 -16.20 -11.11
N ARG A 255 1.86 -15.06 -10.80
CA ARG A 255 1.30 -14.12 -11.78
C ARG A 255 2.40 -13.42 -12.59
N TRP A 256 3.52 -13.05 -11.95
CA TRP A 256 4.70 -12.51 -12.63
C TRP A 256 5.38 -13.55 -13.54
N LEU A 257 5.51 -14.80 -13.10
CA LEU A 257 6.04 -15.90 -13.90
C LEU A 257 5.11 -16.23 -15.08
N LEU A 258 3.78 -16.23 -14.86
CA LEU A 258 2.80 -16.34 -15.94
C LEU A 258 2.93 -15.20 -16.95
N ALA A 259 3.09 -13.95 -16.51
CA ALA A 259 3.30 -12.80 -17.39
C ALA A 259 4.60 -12.93 -18.21
N LEU A 260 5.70 -13.35 -17.59
CA LEU A 260 6.97 -13.62 -18.27
C LEU A 260 6.87 -14.78 -19.27
N CYS A 261 6.14 -15.86 -18.92
CA CYS A 261 5.90 -16.98 -19.82
C CYS A 261 5.02 -16.59 -21.02
N CYS A 262 4.03 -15.71 -20.83
CA CYS A 262 3.19 -15.19 -21.92
C CYS A 262 3.98 -14.31 -22.89
N THR A 263 4.95 -13.52 -22.44
CA THR A 263 5.81 -12.70 -23.32
C THR A 263 6.80 -13.49 -24.17
N CYS A 264 7.00 -14.79 -23.88
CA CYS A 264 7.92 -15.65 -24.63
C CYS A 264 7.24 -16.56 -25.66
N SER A 265 5.90 -16.52 -25.79
CA SER A 265 5.23 -17.32 -26.83
C SER A 265 5.43 -16.69 -28.21
N PRO A 266 6.03 -17.40 -29.18
CA PRO A 266 6.19 -16.88 -30.53
C PRO A 266 4.82 -16.64 -31.18
N PRO A 267 4.67 -15.61 -32.04
CA PRO A 267 3.43 -15.35 -32.75
C PRO A 267 3.05 -16.58 -33.58
N ARG A 268 1.84 -17.11 -33.39
CA ARG A 268 1.32 -18.18 -34.24
C ARG A 268 1.14 -17.61 -35.64
N SER A 269 1.87 -18.17 -36.61
CA SER A 269 1.65 -17.91 -38.03
C SER A 269 0.25 -18.39 -38.45
N PRO A 270 -0.45 -17.64 -39.32
CA PRO A 270 -1.80 -17.98 -39.80
C PRO A 270 -1.85 -19.29 -40.58
#